data_AF-A0A538FG05-F1
#
_entry.id   AF-A0A538FG05-F1
#
_cell.length_a   1.000
_cell.length_b   1.000
_cell.length_c   1.000
_cell.angle_alpha   90.00
_cell.angle_beta   90.00
_cell.angle_gamma   90.00
#
_symmetry.space_group_name_H-M   'P 1'
#
loop_
_entity.id
_entity.type
_entity.pdbx_description
1 polymer ?
#
loop_
_entity_poly.entity_id
_entity_poly.type
_entity_poly.pdbx_seq_one_letter_code
_entity_poly.pdbx_strand_id
1 'polypeptide(L)'
;MSGQYVAYTFYRVDPAWRRLPIDERAAGKDAFAEVVEDWTGRMDRLRAYSLTGVRPDSDFFLWKITERYEDLGELGAALNGTPLAAWLETPYSYLATTKASEYTSARKARKIVPRESPYLVVYPFVKVRPW
;
A
#
# COMPACT_ATOMS: atom_id res chain seq x y z
N MET A 1 -7.90 9.62 17.73
CA MET A 1 -8.90 8.94 16.86
C MET A 1 -8.92 7.48 17.27
N SER A 2 -10.08 6.85 17.50
CA SER A 2 -10.15 5.40 17.75
C SER A 2 -10.39 4.69 16.41
N GLY A 3 -9.32 4.18 15.80
CA GLY A 3 -9.41 3.48 14.53
C GLY A 3 -8.04 3.28 13.91
N GLN A 4 -7.98 2.40 12.91
CA GLN A 4 -6.78 2.19 12.10
C GLN A 4 -6.89 3.02 10.82
N TYR A 5 -5.77 3.59 10.40
CA TYR A 5 -5.59 4.02 9.03
C TYR A 5 -5.28 2.80 8.17
N VAL A 6 -5.89 2.76 6.99
CA VAL A 6 -5.72 1.70 6.01
C VAL A 6 -5.39 2.38 4.69
N ALA A 7 -4.24 2.07 4.11
CA ALA A 7 -3.82 2.67 2.87
C ALA A 7 -3.46 1.60 1.83
N TYR A 8 -3.89 1.85 0.60
CA TYR A 8 -3.60 1.03 -0.58
C TYR A 8 -2.89 1.93 -1.59
N THR A 9 -1.60 1.74 -1.78
CA THR A 9 -0.81 2.56 -2.71
C THR A 9 -0.28 1.68 -3.82
N PHE A 10 -0.73 1.96 -5.04
CA PHE A 10 -0.42 1.22 -6.24
C PHE A 10 0.79 1.85 -6.91
N TYR A 11 1.67 1.00 -7.43
CA TYR A 11 2.89 1.41 -8.11
C TYR A 11 2.91 0.84 -9.52
N ARG A 12 3.30 1.67 -10.47
CA ARG A 12 3.60 1.29 -11.84
C ARG A 12 5.06 1.62 -12.12
N VAL A 13 5.78 0.67 -12.69
CA VAL A 13 7.19 0.83 -13.05
C VAL A 13 7.28 1.33 -14.48
N ASP A 14 8.03 2.42 -14.71
CA ASP A 14 8.34 2.90 -16.06
C ASP A 14 8.98 1.75 -16.88
N PRO A 15 8.44 1.39 -18.06
CA PRO A 15 9.02 0.35 -18.89
C PRO A 15 10.51 0.53 -19.22
N ALA A 16 11.02 1.76 -19.24
CA ALA A 16 12.42 2.06 -19.47
C ALA A 16 13.35 1.48 -18.39
N TRP A 17 12.87 1.36 -17.14
CA TRP A 17 13.62 0.72 -16.05
C TRP A 17 14.06 -0.71 -16.40
N ARG A 18 13.25 -1.43 -17.18
CA ARG A 18 13.56 -2.82 -17.57
C ARG A 18 14.79 -2.92 -18.48
N ARG A 19 15.23 -1.82 -19.09
CA ARG A 19 16.39 -1.74 -19.99
C ARG A 19 17.71 -1.46 -19.26
N LEU A 20 17.67 -1.14 -17.96
CA LEU A 20 18.87 -0.98 -17.15
C LEU A 20 19.64 -2.30 -17.00
N PRO A 21 20.94 -2.25 -16.68
CA PRO A 21 21.71 -3.42 -16.28
C PRO A 21 21.01 -4.25 -15.21
N ILE A 22 21.16 -5.57 -15.27
CA ILE A 22 20.48 -6.49 -14.33
C ILE A 22 20.85 -6.16 -12.89
N ASP A 23 22.12 -5.87 -12.63
CA ASP A 23 22.63 -5.58 -11.29
C ASP A 23 22.04 -4.28 -10.72
N GLU A 24 21.87 -3.25 -11.54
CA GLU A 24 21.22 -2.00 -11.13
C GLU A 24 19.73 -2.22 -10.79
N ARG A 25 19.03 -3.02 -11.59
CA ARG A 25 17.62 -3.37 -11.31
C ARG A 25 17.49 -4.19 -10.03
N ALA A 26 18.41 -5.13 -9.80
CA ALA A 26 18.44 -5.94 -8.58
C ALA A 26 18.68 -5.05 -7.36
N ALA A 27 19.74 -4.24 -7.38
CA ALA A 27 20.06 -3.33 -6.27
C ALA A 27 18.91 -2.36 -5.94
N GLY A 28 18.23 -1.80 -6.95
CA GLY A 28 17.09 -0.93 -6.73
C GLY A 28 15.89 -1.64 -6.10
N LYS A 29 15.61 -2.87 -6.52
CA LYS A 29 14.56 -3.70 -5.91
C LYS A 29 14.90 -4.10 -4.48
N ASP A 30 16.14 -4.50 -4.23
CA ASP A 30 16.60 -4.95 -2.92
C ASP A 30 16.51 -3.79 -1.92
N ALA A 31 17.00 -2.60 -2.29
CA ALA A 31 16.86 -1.39 -1.46
C ALA A 31 15.39 -1.02 -1.15
N PHE A 32 14.48 -1.19 -2.11
CA PHE A 32 13.05 -0.98 -1.87
C PHE A 32 12.46 -2.05 -0.94
N ALA A 33 12.83 -3.31 -1.14
CA ALA A 33 12.38 -4.43 -0.31
C ALA A 33 12.88 -4.31 1.13
N GLU A 34 14.15 -3.94 1.35
CA GLU A 34 14.75 -3.69 2.66
C GLU A 34 13.95 -2.62 3.43
N VAL A 35 13.61 -1.50 2.79
CA VAL A 35 12.76 -0.48 3.42
C VAL A 35 11.39 -1.08 3.77
N VAL A 36 10.75 -1.83 2.88
CA VAL A 36 9.45 -2.45 3.19
C VAL A 36 9.56 -3.41 4.38
N GLU A 37 10.60 -4.25 4.42
CA GLU A 37 10.86 -5.22 5.49
C GLU A 37 11.10 -4.54 6.84
N ASP A 38 11.98 -3.54 6.88
CA ASP A 38 12.25 -2.73 8.09
C ASP A 38 10.98 -2.09 8.67
N TRP A 39 10.05 -1.71 7.79
CA TRP A 39 8.79 -1.09 8.17
C TRP A 39 7.71 -2.09 8.58
N THR A 40 7.84 -3.39 8.26
CA THR A 40 6.88 -4.40 8.72
C THR A 40 6.79 -4.52 10.23
N GLY A 41 7.88 -4.22 10.96
CA GLY A 41 7.91 -4.18 12.42
C GLY A 41 7.35 -2.90 13.05
N ARG A 42 7.10 -1.86 12.25
CA ARG A 42 6.65 -0.52 12.73
C ARG A 42 5.16 -0.28 12.53
N MET A 43 4.56 -0.99 11.58
CA MET A 43 3.13 -0.91 11.25
C MET A 43 2.37 -2.14 11.76
N ASP A 44 1.09 -1.96 12.12
CA ASP A 44 0.18 -3.09 12.41
C ASP A 44 0.18 -4.13 11.27
N ARG A 45 0.28 -3.64 10.02
CA ARG A 45 0.49 -4.48 8.84
C ARG A 45 1.10 -3.68 7.70
N LEU A 46 2.08 -4.27 7.02
CA LEU A 46 2.57 -3.82 5.72
C LEU A 46 2.77 -5.04 4.82
N ARG A 47 2.15 -5.05 3.64
CA ARG A 47 2.28 -6.13 2.65
C ARG A 47 2.35 -5.61 1.22
N ALA A 48 3.18 -6.25 0.41
CA ALA A 48 3.20 -6.07 -1.03
C ALA A 48 2.37 -7.17 -1.73
N TYR A 49 1.63 -6.79 -2.76
CA TYR A 49 0.91 -7.72 -3.63
C TYR A 49 1.23 -7.39 -5.10
N SER A 50 1.57 -8.42 -5.88
CA SER A 50 1.78 -8.29 -7.33
C SER A 50 0.44 -8.16 -8.06
N LEU A 51 0.41 -7.32 -9.09
CA LEU A 51 -0.67 -7.18 -10.06
C LEU A 51 -0.24 -7.63 -11.47
N THR A 52 0.99 -8.11 -11.61
CA THR A 52 1.55 -8.63 -12.87
C THR A 52 0.62 -9.70 -13.43
N GLY A 53 0.17 -9.51 -14.68
CA GLY A 53 -0.75 -10.45 -15.34
C GLY A 53 -2.22 -10.34 -14.90
N VAL A 54 -2.54 -9.47 -13.94
CA VAL A 54 -3.91 -9.26 -13.44
C VAL A 54 -4.49 -7.93 -13.91
N ARG A 55 -3.69 -6.85 -13.90
CA ARG A 55 -4.12 -5.52 -14.33
C ARG A 55 -3.02 -4.80 -15.12
N PRO A 56 -3.34 -4.11 -16.23
CA PRO A 56 -2.32 -3.50 -17.09
C PRO A 56 -1.82 -2.12 -16.63
N ASP A 57 -2.50 -1.46 -15.70
CA ASP A 57 -2.25 -0.07 -15.30
C ASP A 57 -1.39 0.07 -14.02
N SER A 58 -1.00 -1.05 -13.40
CA SER A 58 -0.18 -1.09 -12.17
C SER A 58 0.53 -2.44 -12.05
N ASP A 59 1.75 -2.47 -11.49
CA ASP A 59 2.56 -3.68 -11.39
C ASP A 59 2.47 -4.34 -10.00
N PHE A 60 2.33 -3.55 -8.94
CA PHE A 60 2.15 -4.01 -7.56
C PHE A 60 1.50 -2.94 -6.69
N PHE A 61 1.12 -3.28 -5.46
CA PHE A 61 0.68 -2.28 -4.48
C PHE A 61 1.11 -2.65 -3.05
N LEU A 62 1.19 -1.65 -2.18
CA LEU A 62 1.38 -1.81 -0.74
C LEU A 62 0.06 -1.64 0.00
N TRP A 63 -0.30 -2.64 0.80
CA TRP A 63 -1.38 -2.60 1.79
C TRP A 63 -0.81 -2.30 3.17
N LYS A 64 -1.22 -1.16 3.73
CA LYS A 64 -0.70 -0.58 4.97
C LYS A 64 -1.82 -0.47 5.99
N ILE A 65 -1.55 -0.86 7.23
CA ILE A 65 -2.41 -0.66 8.38
C ILE A 65 -1.56 -0.06 9.49
N THR A 66 -1.98 1.07 10.04
CA THR A 66 -1.31 1.74 11.17
C THR A 66 -2.31 2.50 12.03
N GLU A 67 -1.98 2.72 13.30
CA GLU A 67 -2.70 3.63 14.21
C GLU A 67 -2.07 5.04 14.24
N ARG A 68 -0.85 5.22 13.70
CA ARG A 68 -0.14 6.50 13.60
C ARG A 68 -0.12 6.97 12.15
N TYR A 69 -0.74 8.12 11.88
CA TYR A 69 -0.86 8.62 10.51
C TYR A 69 0.51 8.94 9.89
N GLU A 70 1.43 9.43 10.72
CA GLU A 70 2.78 9.86 10.36
C GLU A 70 3.62 8.71 9.77
N ASP A 71 3.34 7.45 10.16
CA ASP A 71 3.98 6.26 9.55
C ASP A 71 3.80 6.24 8.02
N LEU A 72 2.66 6.70 7.51
CA LEU A 72 2.39 6.68 6.08
C LEU A 72 3.30 7.65 5.31
N GLY A 73 3.57 8.82 5.90
CA GLY A 73 4.46 9.84 5.33
C GLY A 73 5.92 9.44 5.44
N GLU A 74 6.33 8.96 6.61
CA GLU A 74 7.70 8.50 6.87
C GLU A 74 8.08 7.29 6.00
N LEU A 75 7.18 6.30 5.85
CA LEU A 75 7.37 5.19 4.91
C LEU A 75 7.47 5.72 3.47
N GLY A 76 6.59 6.63 3.07
CA GLY A 76 6.62 7.23 1.74
C GLY A 76 7.94 7.94 1.44
N ALA A 77 8.48 8.69 2.41
CA ALA A 77 9.77 9.36 2.29
C ALA A 77 10.92 8.34 2.19
N ALA A 78 10.91 7.30 3.02
CA ALA A 78 11.92 6.24 3.00
C ALA A 78 11.93 5.50 1.66
N LEU A 79 10.76 5.11 1.14
CA LEU A 79 10.62 4.46 -0.17
C LEU A 79 11.09 5.39 -1.30
N ASN A 80 10.73 6.68 -1.24
CA ASN A 80 11.18 7.68 -2.22
C ASN A 80 12.69 7.92 -2.21
N GLY A 81 13.39 7.56 -1.13
CA GLY A 81 14.85 7.61 -1.06
C GLY A 81 15.55 6.44 -1.78
N THR A 82 14.81 5.42 -2.24
CA THR A 82 15.39 4.24 -2.89
C THR A 82 15.62 4.47 -4.40
N PRO A 83 16.60 3.81 -5.03
CA PRO A 83 16.85 3.96 -6.46
C PRO A 83 15.65 3.59 -7.34
N LEU A 84 14.81 2.65 -6.89
CA LEU A 84 13.62 2.24 -7.63
C LEU A 84 12.59 3.38 -7.74
N ALA A 85 12.51 4.29 -6.76
CA ALA A 85 11.51 5.34 -6.72
C ALA A 85 11.54 6.29 -7.95
N ALA A 86 12.72 6.52 -8.52
CA ALA A 86 12.88 7.31 -9.75
C ALA A 86 12.14 6.72 -10.97
N TRP A 87 11.77 5.44 -10.89
CA TRP A 87 11.08 4.69 -11.93
C TRP A 87 9.63 4.35 -11.58
N LEU A 88 9.13 4.83 -10.43
CA LEU A 88 7.78 4.50 -9.96
C LEU A 88 6.81 5.67 -10.18
N GLU A 89 5.68 5.36 -10.80
CA GLU A 89 4.47 6.17 -10.74
C GLU A 89 3.53 5.62 -9.68
N THR A 90 2.72 6.50 -9.08
CA THR A 90 1.63 6.11 -8.15
C THR A 90 0.27 6.39 -8.79
N PRO A 91 -0.25 5.50 -9.66
CA PRO A 91 -1.51 5.74 -10.36
C PRO A 91 -2.73 5.78 -9.43
N TYR A 92 -2.67 5.08 -8.27
CA TYR A 92 -3.75 5.06 -7.30
C TYR A 92 -3.23 5.10 -5.86
N SER A 93 -3.88 5.90 -5.02
CA SER A 93 -3.66 5.92 -3.57
C SER A 93 -4.99 6.07 -2.85
N TYR A 94 -5.44 5.00 -2.19
CA TYR A 94 -6.68 4.98 -1.42
C TYR A 94 -6.36 4.97 0.07
N LEU A 95 -6.74 6.05 0.75
CA LEU A 95 -6.64 6.17 2.20
C LEU A 95 -8.04 6.01 2.82
N ALA A 96 -8.14 5.17 3.84
CA ALA A 96 -9.33 4.94 4.61
C ALA A 96 -9.03 4.92 6.12
N THR A 97 -10.08 5.03 6.92
CA THR A 97 -10.01 4.82 8.36
C THR A 97 -11.14 3.90 8.80
N THR A 98 -10.89 3.04 9.79
CA THR A 98 -11.96 2.23 10.37
C THR A 98 -12.85 3.10 11.26
N LYS A 99 -14.18 2.96 11.10
CA LYS A 99 -15.18 3.66 11.90
C LYS A 99 -16.12 2.66 12.56
N ALA A 100 -16.81 3.09 13.63
CA ALA A 100 -17.96 2.36 14.12
C ALA A 100 -19.01 2.25 13.00
N SER A 101 -19.71 1.12 12.95
CA SER A 101 -20.67 0.87 11.88
C SER A 101 -21.99 1.56 12.18
N GLU A 102 -22.41 2.48 11.31
CA GLU A 102 -23.68 3.22 11.39
C GLU A 102 -24.91 2.31 11.28
N TYR A 103 -24.77 1.11 10.71
CA TYR A 103 -25.87 0.16 10.47
C TYR A 103 -26.03 -0.88 11.58
N THR A 104 -25.22 -0.80 12.63
CA THR A 104 -25.21 -1.77 13.73
C THR A 104 -25.13 -1.04 15.07
N SER A 105 -25.49 -1.69 16.17
CA SER A 105 -25.33 -1.14 17.53
C SER A 105 -23.87 -1.08 18.03
N ALA A 106 -22.89 -1.31 17.15
CA ALA A 106 -21.47 -1.33 17.50
C ALA A 106 -20.97 0.06 17.91
N ARG A 107 -20.43 0.17 19.14
CA ARG A 107 -19.92 1.44 19.70
C ARG A 107 -18.46 1.74 19.38
N LYS A 108 -17.74 0.81 18.74
CA LYS A 108 -16.30 0.95 18.45
C LYS A 108 -16.00 0.53 17.01
N ALA A 109 -15.00 1.17 16.41
CA ALA A 109 -14.47 0.75 15.12
C ALA A 109 -13.92 -0.68 15.21
N ARG A 110 -14.22 -1.49 14.20
CA ARG A 110 -13.66 -2.84 14.09
C ARG A 110 -12.18 -2.72 13.72
N LYS A 111 -11.32 -3.47 14.41
CA LYS A 111 -9.90 -3.64 14.03
C LYS A 111 -9.82 -4.60 12.84
N ILE A 112 -9.11 -4.20 11.79
CA ILE A 112 -8.77 -5.06 10.66
C ILE A 112 -7.68 -6.01 11.13
N VAL A 113 -7.99 -7.30 11.04
CA VAL A 113 -7.06 -8.39 11.32
C VAL A 113 -6.82 -9.14 10.01
N PRO A 114 -5.62 -9.04 9.43
CA PRO A 114 -5.25 -9.78 8.23
C PRO A 114 -5.39 -11.31 8.42
N ARG A 115 -5.93 -12.01 7.42
CA ARG A 115 -6.19 -13.46 7.48
C ARG A 115 -5.16 -14.33 6.75
N GLU A 116 -3.94 -13.83 6.53
CA GLU A 116 -2.89 -14.54 5.76
C GLU A 116 -3.33 -15.03 4.36
N SER A 117 -4.33 -14.38 3.76
CA SER A 117 -4.81 -14.73 2.42
C SER A 117 -3.75 -14.42 1.36
N PRO A 118 -3.51 -15.33 0.40
CA PRO A 118 -2.58 -15.10 -0.71
C PRO A 118 -3.07 -14.00 -1.67
N TYR A 119 -4.38 -13.73 -1.68
CA TYR A 119 -4.98 -12.74 -2.56
C TYR A 119 -5.70 -11.65 -1.76
N LEU A 120 -5.68 -10.43 -2.30
CA LEU A 120 -6.40 -9.27 -1.78
C LEU A 120 -7.10 -8.54 -2.93
N VAL A 121 -8.39 -8.25 -2.77
CA VAL A 121 -9.19 -7.48 -3.73
C VAL A 121 -9.46 -6.11 -3.15
N VAL A 122 -9.20 -5.06 -3.94
CA VAL A 122 -9.46 -3.66 -3.58
C VAL A 122 -10.54 -3.12 -4.50
N TYR A 123 -11.67 -2.72 -3.92
CA TYR A 123 -12.83 -2.19 -4.64
C TYR A 123 -13.28 -0.86 -4.00
N PRO A 124 -12.75 0.28 -4.47
CA PRO A 124 -13.15 1.60 -3.97
C PRO A 124 -14.55 1.95 -4.50
N PHE A 125 -15.38 2.54 -3.65
CA PHE A 125 -16.74 2.96 -4.01
C PHE A 125 -16.99 4.40 -3.56
N VAL A 126 -17.76 5.12 -4.36
CA VAL A 126 -18.27 6.46 -4.06
C VAL A 126 -19.79 6.40 -4.13
N LYS A 127 -20.47 6.87 -3.08
CA LYS A 127 -21.93 6.98 -3.06
C LYS A 127 -22.36 8.22 -3.83
N VAL A 128 -23.38 8.09 -4.67
CA VAL A 128 -24.01 9.21 -5.39
C VAL A 128 -25.06 9.88 -4.49
N ARG A 129 -25.45 11.12 -4.80
CA ARG A 129 -26.42 11.87 -3.98
C ARG A 129 -27.77 11.16 -3.70
N PRO A 130 -28.34 10.37 -4.63
CA PRO A 130 -29.59 9.65 -4.35
C PRO A 130 -29.48 8.48 -3.36
N TRP A 131 -28.26 8.07 -3.00
CA TRP A 131 -28.01 7.04 -2.00
C TRP A 131 -28.11 7.62 -0.58
#